data_AF-A0A8S3ZJN7-F1
#
_entry.id   AF-A0A8S3ZJN7-F1
#
_cell.length_a   1.000
_cell.length_b   1.000
_cell.length_c   1.000
_cell.angle_alpha   90.00
_cell.angle_beta   90.00
_cell.angle_gamma   90.00
#
_symmetry.space_group_name_H-M   'P 1'
#
loop_
_entity.id
_entity.type
_entity.pdbx_description
1 polymer ?
#
loop_
_entity_poly.entity_id
_entity_poly.type
_entity_poly.pdbx_seq_one_letter_code
_entity_poly.pdbx_strand_id
1 'polypeptide(L)' 'MRRVGYWISEKKKKKLDFESHRELFRNAGIDLVEIDLSRSVESQGPFDLMVHKVTDLFALAVDGDASAENAIKNFE' A
#
# COMPACT_ATOMS: atom_id res chain seq x y z
N MET A 1 5.02 13.38 13.73
CA MET A 1 5.50 12.35 12.79
C MET A 1 4.34 12.04 11.87
N ARG A 2 4.50 12.20 10.55
CA ARG A 2 3.41 11.96 9.58
C ARG A 2 3.37 10.48 9.22
N ARG A 3 2.21 9.84 9.35
CA ARG A 3 2.01 8.42 9.07
C ARG A 3 1.57 8.24 7.62
N VAL A 4 2.42 7.61 6.82
CA VAL A 4 2.20 7.40 5.39
C VAL A 4 1.95 5.92 5.15
N GLY A 5 0.74 5.58 4.73
CA GLY A 5 0.41 4.23 4.28
C GLY A 5 0.92 4.01 2.86
N TYR A 6 1.49 2.85 2.55
CA TYR A 6 1.84 2.52 1.17
C TYR A 6 1.41 1.12 0.76
N TRP A 7 1.01 0.99 -0.51
CA TRP A 7 0.82 -0.30 -1.16
C TRP A 7 1.41 -0.31 -2.56
N ILE A 8 2.36 -1.20 -2.82
CA ILE A 8 2.91 -1.42 -4.16
C ILE A 8 3.04 -2.90 -4.42
N SER A 9 2.87 -3.32 -5.68
CA SER A 9 3.01 -4.73 -6.03
C SER A 9 4.41 -5.26 -5.71
N GLU A 10 4.53 -6.56 -5.46
CA GLU A 10 5.82 -7.24 -5.20
C GLU A 10 6.89 -6.93 -6.26
N LYS A 11 6.46 -6.84 -7.53
CA LYS A 11 7.34 -6.44 -8.65
C LYS A 11 7.93 -5.04 -8.46
N LYS A 12 7.21 -4.13 -7.82
CA LYS A 12 7.63 -2.74 -7.58
C LYS A 12 8.36 -2.60 -6.24
N LYS A 13 8.04 -3.41 -5.22
CA LYS A 13 8.84 -3.51 -3.98
C LYS A 13 10.30 -3.82 -4.29
N LYS A 14 10.55 -4.80 -5.15
CA LYS A 14 11.92 -5.15 -5.61
C LYS A 14 12.67 -4.02 -6.32
N LYS A 15 11.97 -3.01 -6.86
CA LYS A 15 12.57 -1.90 -7.60
C LYS A 15 12.74 -0.64 -6.77
N LEU A 16 11.80 -0.35 -5.88
CA LEU A 16 11.82 0.85 -5.04
C LEU A 16 12.46 0.63 -3.68
N ASP A 17 12.46 -0.62 -3.19
CA ASP A 17 13.10 -1.06 -1.95
C ASP A 17 12.90 -0.07 -0.79
N PHE A 18 11.62 0.22 -0.47
CA PHE A 18 11.31 1.19 0.58
C PHE A 18 11.82 0.78 1.95
N GLU A 19 11.98 -0.52 2.20
CA GLU A 19 12.43 -0.99 3.51
C GLU A 19 13.91 -0.73 3.76
N SER A 20 14.77 -0.79 2.74
CA SER A 20 16.16 -0.35 2.93
C SER A 20 16.29 1.15 3.21
N HIS A 21 15.26 1.94 2.86
CA HIS A 21 15.20 3.38 3.09
C HIS A 21 14.38 3.77 4.33
N ARG A 22 13.98 2.82 5.18
CA ARG A 22 13.12 3.09 6.35
C ARG A 22 13.69 4.15 7.29
N GLU A 23 15.02 4.17 7.47
CA GLU A 23 15.69 5.17 8.30
C GLU A 23 15.63 6.58 7.71
N LEU A 24 15.71 6.70 6.38
CA LEU A 24 15.58 7.98 5.69
C LEU A 24 14.21 8.61 5.97
N PHE A 25 13.13 7.82 5.86
CA PHE A 25 11.78 8.28 6.16
C PHE A 25 11.63 8.66 7.63
N ARG A 26 12.13 7.82 8.56
CA ARG A 26 12.08 8.12 9.99
C ARG A 26 12.81 9.42 10.34
N ASN A 27 13.98 9.66 9.77
CA ASN A 27 14.77 10.88 9.97
C ASN A 27 14.06 12.12 9.40
N ALA A 28 13.24 11.95 8.35
CA ALA A 28 12.36 13.00 7.82
C ALA A 28 11.06 13.18 8.62
N GLY A 29 10.88 12.45 9.73
CA GLY A 29 9.66 12.50 10.55
C GLY A 29 8.46 11.82 9.89
N ILE A 30 8.71 10.83 9.04
CA ILE A 30 7.70 10.01 8.35
C ILE A 30 7.70 8.60 8.94
N ASP A 31 6.54 8.14 9.37
CA ASP A 31 6.27 6.75 9.72
C ASP A 31 5.68 6.05 8.49
N LEU A 32 6.52 5.31 7.78
CA LEU A 32 6.11 4.58 6.59
C LEU A 32 5.55 3.21 6.99
N VAL A 33 4.30 2.96 6.63
CA VAL A 33 3.54 1.76 7.01
C VAL A 33 3.06 1.05 5.76
N GLU A 34 3.44 -0.22 5.60
CA GLU A 34 2.90 -1.05 4.54
C GLU A 34 1.43 -1.39 4.82
N ILE A 35 0.58 -1.18 3.83
CA ILE A 35 -0.85 -1.49 3.88
C ILE A 35 -1.03 -2.96 3.50
N ASP A 36 -1.80 -3.69 4.29
CA ASP A 36 -2.26 -5.04 4.00
C ASP A 36 -3.67 -4.99 3.37
N LEU A 37 -3.79 -5.29 2.07
CA LEU A 37 -5.09 -5.30 1.37
C LEU A 37 -5.93 -6.56 1.62
N SER A 38 -5.50 -7.48 2.50
CA SER A 38 -6.36 -8.58 2.97
C SER A 38 -7.41 -8.12 3.99
N ARG A 39 -7.26 -6.90 4.52
CA ARG A 39 -8.16 -6.25 5.47
C ARG A 39 -8.39 -4.79 5.05
N SER A 40 -9.44 -4.14 5.55
CA SER A 40 -9.75 -2.76 5.16
C SER A 40 -8.62 -1.78 5.52
N VAL A 41 -8.38 -0.81 4.64
CA VAL A 41 -7.42 0.29 4.84
C VAL A 41 -7.80 1.14 6.04
N GLU A 42 -9.11 1.39 6.21
CA GLU A 42 -9.63 2.17 7.36
C GLU A 42 -9.19 1.58 8.70
N SER A 43 -9.13 0.24 8.83
CA SER A 43 -8.70 -0.44 10.06
C SER A 43 -7.20 -0.32 10.37
N GLN A 44 -6.39 0.17 9.43
CA GLN A 44 -4.93 0.24 9.52
C GLN A 44 -4.42 1.67 9.76
N GLY A 45 -5.31 2.65 9.55
CA GLY A 45 -5.04 4.07 9.76
C GLY A 45 -5.13 4.52 11.22
N PRO A 46 -5.27 5.83 11.46
CA PRO A 46 -5.36 6.89 10.46
C PRO A 46 -4.05 7.11 9.71
N PHE A 47 -4.13 7.43 8.42
CA PHE A 47 -2.99 7.82 7.60
C PHE A 47 -3.12 9.29 7.21
N ASP A 48 -2.01 10.03 7.26
CA ASP A 48 -1.96 11.42 6.77
C ASP A 48 -1.91 11.47 5.24
N LEU A 49 -1.33 10.45 4.61
CA LEU A 49 -1.19 10.31 3.16
C LEU A 49 -1.05 8.84 2.78
N MET A 50 -1.55 8.48 1.59
CA MET A 50 -1.37 7.15 1.01
C MET A 50 -0.60 7.20 -0.31
N VAL A 51 0.36 6.29 -0.47
CA VAL A 51 1.10 6.09 -1.73
C VAL A 51 0.76 4.70 -2.26
N HIS A 52 0.13 4.61 -3.43
CA HIS A 52 -0.30 3.31 -3.94
C HIS A 52 -0.07 3.10 -5.44
N LYS A 53 0.04 1.84 -5.86
CA LYS A 53 0.06 1.43 -7.28
C LYS A 53 -0.86 0.23 -7.52
N VAL A 54 -2.16 0.45 -7.45
CA VAL A 54 -3.20 -0.61 -7.55
C VAL A 54 -3.68 -0.91 -8.98
N THR A 55 -3.14 -0.25 -10.02
CA THR A 55 -3.61 -0.39 -11.41
C THR A 55 -3.67 -1.84 -11.89
N ASP A 56 -2.68 -2.68 -11.53
CA ASP A 56 -2.68 -4.09 -11.94
C ASP A 56 -3.78 -4.88 -11.20
N LEU A 57 -4.07 -4.54 -9.94
CA LEU A 57 -5.17 -5.16 -9.20
C LEU A 57 -6.52 -4.79 -9.79
N PHE A 58 -6.72 -3.53 -10.18
CA PHE A 58 -7.95 -3.12 -10.87
C PHE A 58 -8.15 -3.88 -12.18
N ALA A 59 -7.09 -4.04 -12.98
CA ALA A 59 -7.18 -4.80 -14.23
C ALA A 59 -7.59 -6.26 -13.96
N LEU A 60 -6.96 -6.92 -12.99
CA LEU A 60 -7.29 -8.29 -12.60
C LEU A 60 -8.72 -8.42 -12.04
N ALA A 61 -9.17 -7.44 -11.25
CA ALA A 61 -10.54 -7.41 -10.74
C ALA A 61 -11.56 -7.27 -11.86
N VAL A 62 -11.29 -6.45 -12.88
CA VAL A 62 -12.13 -6.33 -14.08
C VAL A 62 -12.19 -7.64 -14.87
N ASP A 63 -11.11 -8.43 -14.86
CA ASP A 63 -11.04 -9.75 -15.50
C ASP A 63 -11.67 -10.88 -14.63
N GLY A 64 -12.23 -10.56 -13.45
CA GLY A 64 -12.94 -11.50 -12.58
C GLY A 64 -12.06 -12.24 -11.57
N ASP A 65 -10.84 -11.76 -11.28
CA ASP A 65 -10.01 -12.32 -10.21
C ASP A 65 -10.58 -11.94 -8.83
N ALA A 66 -11.15 -12.93 -8.14
CA ALA A 66 -11.81 -12.73 -6.85
C ALA A 66 -10.87 -12.20 -5.74
N SER A 67 -9.57 -12.51 -5.80
CA SER A 67 -8.60 -12.01 -4.83
C SER A 67 -8.34 -10.52 -5.06
N ALA A 68 -8.17 -10.12 -6.32
CA ALA A 68 -8.01 -8.73 -6.71
C ALA A 68 -9.27 -7.90 -6.41
N GLU A 69 -10.46 -8.44 -6.69
CA GLU A 69 -11.72 -7.78 -6.31
C GLU A 69 -11.81 -7.51 -4.81
N ASN A 70 -11.46 -8.50 -3.97
CA ASN A 70 -11.45 -8.31 -2.52
C ASN A 70 -10.40 -7.30 -2.07
N ALA A 71 -9.21 -7.31 -2.68
CA ALA A 71 -8.16 -6.33 -2.40
C ALA A 71 -8.58 -4.90 -2.74
N ILE A 72 -9.32 -4.71 -3.86
CA ILE A 72 -9.89 -3.40 -4.23
C ILE A 72 -10.99 -2.99 -3.24
N LYS A 73 -11.90 -3.89 -2.87
CA LYS A 73 -12.93 -3.59 -1.85
C LYS A 73 -12.35 -3.19 -0.49
N ASN A 74 -11.22 -3.79 -0.12
CA ASN A 74 -10.52 -3.43 1.11
C ASN A 74 -9.73 -2.12 1.00
N PHE A 75 -9.47 -1.65 -0.22
CA PHE A 75 -8.75 -0.41 -0.50
C PHE A 75 -9.69 0.82 -0.50
N GLU A 76 -10.92 0.64 -0.98
CA GLU A 76 -12.01 1.63 -0.95
C GLU A 76 -12.49 1.93 0.47
#